data_AF-A0A2S6S2M9-F1
#
_entry.id   AF-A0A2S6S2M9-F1
#
_cell.length_a   1.000
_cell.length_b   1.000
_cell.length_c   1.000
_cell.angle_alpha   90.00
_cell.angle_beta   90.00
_cell.angle_gamma   90.00
#
_symmetry.space_group_name_H-M   'P 1'
#
loop_
_entity.id
_entity.type
_entity.pdbx_description
1 polymer ?
#
loop_
_entity_poly.entity_id
_entity_poly.type
_entity_poly.pdbx_seq_one_letter_code
_entity_poly.pdbx_strand_id
1 'polypeptide(L)'
;MKHYEIIKLLESSNSRKFKEEVLLEQMKLQNNVFFEGLSLAYNKLLTFGVKKIPESNTDGKGLDWEVFKVLAKKLLNRDLTGHAARDEIISHMNQSTNNQWNFFYRRILIKDMRCGLSEKTINNVAKANKYNNYLIPVFACQLSQDCELHKKKLIGEKILQIKLDGVRAITVLYPNGNVDIFSRNGKQLVNFESIEDEFKKILNLNSITSAIVLDGEIVSKNFQELMKQIHRKNALQNHDAKLYLFDFLSFENFSKGEEKISQKQRILNLKNWYEENL
;
A
#
# COMPACT_ATOMS: atom_id res chain seq x y z
N MET A 1 -2.17 8.00 -29.23
CA MET A 1 -0.86 8.33 -28.63
C MET A 1 -0.32 7.08 -27.96
N LYS A 2 0.95 6.73 -28.17
CA LYS A 2 1.59 5.57 -27.53
C LYS A 2 1.85 5.87 -26.05
N HIS A 3 1.90 4.85 -25.20
CA HIS A 3 1.99 5.04 -23.74
C HIS A 3 3.21 5.87 -23.29
N TYR A 4 4.36 5.66 -23.93
CA TYR A 4 5.57 6.44 -23.64
C TYR A 4 5.44 7.93 -24.02
N GLU A 5 4.64 8.27 -25.05
CA GLU A 5 4.39 9.65 -25.46
C GLU A 5 3.51 10.36 -24.42
N ILE A 6 2.52 9.65 -23.87
CA ILE A 6 1.68 10.15 -22.77
C ILE A 6 2.53 10.43 -21.53
N ILE A 7 3.47 9.54 -21.18
CA ILE A 7 4.38 9.77 -20.05
C ILE A 7 5.28 10.99 -20.29
N LYS A 8 5.83 11.15 -21.50
CA LYS A 8 6.62 12.34 -21.86
C LYS A 8 5.79 13.62 -21.78
N LEU A 9 4.53 13.58 -22.23
CA LEU A 9 3.60 14.70 -22.14
C LEU A 9 3.30 15.07 -20.67
N LEU A 10 3.09 14.08 -19.80
CA LEU A 10 2.92 14.31 -18.37
C LEU A 10 4.18 14.87 -17.70
N GLU A 11 5.36 14.43 -18.15
CA GLU A 11 6.66 14.89 -17.67
C GLU A 11 6.98 16.32 -18.11
N SER A 12 6.49 16.77 -19.27
CA SER A 12 6.77 18.10 -19.82
C SER A 12 6.11 19.26 -19.08
N SER A 13 5.32 19.00 -18.02
CA SER A 13 4.62 20.03 -17.27
C SER A 13 4.65 19.74 -15.78
N ASN A 14 4.79 20.79 -14.96
CA ASN A 14 4.63 20.73 -13.51
C ASN A 14 3.20 21.07 -13.05
N SER A 15 2.32 21.49 -13.97
CA SER A 15 0.96 21.88 -13.63
C SER A 15 0.12 20.67 -13.25
N ARG A 16 -0.40 20.66 -12.02
CA ARG A 16 -1.31 19.61 -11.54
C ARG A 16 -2.55 19.50 -12.41
N LYS A 17 -3.19 20.63 -12.73
CA LYS A 17 -4.43 20.66 -13.55
C LYS A 17 -4.20 20.06 -14.93
N PHE A 18 -3.08 20.42 -15.58
CA PHE A 18 -2.71 19.87 -16.88
C PHE A 18 -2.58 18.33 -16.82
N LYS A 19 -1.92 17.79 -15.79
CA LYS A 19 -1.80 16.33 -15.65
C LYS A 19 -3.15 15.65 -15.38
N GLU A 20 -4.01 16.28 -14.59
CA GLU A 20 -5.37 15.79 -14.34
C GLU A 20 -6.20 15.76 -15.64
N GLU A 21 -6.05 16.76 -16.50
CA GLU A 21 -6.69 16.80 -17.83
C GLU A 21 -6.19 15.69 -18.76
N VAL A 22 -4.87 15.50 -18.86
CA VAL A 22 -4.28 14.41 -19.66
C VAL A 22 -4.76 13.05 -19.16
N LEU A 23 -4.79 12.82 -17.84
CA LEU A 23 -5.32 11.58 -17.27
C LEU A 23 -6.80 11.38 -17.64
N LEU A 24 -7.63 12.42 -17.50
CA LEU A 24 -9.05 12.35 -17.83
C LEU A 24 -9.27 12.05 -19.33
N GLU A 25 -8.48 12.64 -20.21
CA GLU A 25 -8.52 12.33 -21.63
C GLU A 25 -8.21 10.85 -21.88
N GLN A 26 -7.16 10.30 -21.26
CA GLN A 26 -6.84 8.87 -21.40
C GLN A 26 -7.92 7.96 -20.81
N MET A 27 -8.61 8.37 -19.74
CA MET A 27 -9.74 7.63 -19.19
C MET A 27 -10.93 7.60 -20.16
N LYS A 28 -11.26 8.75 -20.78
CA LYS A 28 -12.32 8.85 -21.81
C LYS A 28 -12.04 7.96 -23.02
N LEU A 29 -10.76 7.87 -23.41
CA LEU A 29 -10.28 7.01 -24.49
C LEU A 29 -10.21 5.52 -24.10
N GLN A 30 -10.57 5.18 -22.87
CA GLN A 30 -10.49 3.83 -22.32
C GLN A 30 -9.11 3.18 -22.47
N ASN A 31 -8.04 3.93 -22.22
CA ASN A 31 -6.66 3.48 -22.41
C ASN A 31 -6.23 2.46 -21.33
N ASN A 32 -6.80 1.27 -21.36
CA ASN A 32 -6.67 0.25 -20.31
C ASN A 32 -5.22 -0.16 -20.06
N VAL A 33 -4.43 -0.31 -21.12
CA VAL A 33 -2.99 -0.67 -21.01
C VAL A 33 -2.22 0.40 -20.24
N PHE A 34 -2.48 1.67 -20.51
CA PHE A 34 -1.83 2.76 -19.78
C PHE A 34 -2.14 2.70 -18.29
N PHE A 35 -3.43 2.57 -17.92
CA PHE A 35 -3.83 2.51 -16.52
C PHE A 35 -3.42 1.22 -15.81
N GLU A 36 -3.35 0.09 -16.52
CA GLU A 36 -2.77 -1.15 -15.99
C GLU A 36 -1.28 -0.93 -15.64
N GLY A 37 -0.52 -0.29 -16.53
CA GLY A 37 0.87 0.11 -16.26
C GLY A 37 1.00 1.05 -15.06
N LEU A 38 0.14 2.08 -14.96
CA LEU A 38 0.11 2.97 -13.79
C LEU A 38 -0.24 2.22 -12.50
N SER A 39 -1.17 1.27 -12.55
CA SER A 39 -1.52 0.41 -11.41
C SER A 39 -0.33 -0.43 -10.96
N LEU A 40 0.38 -1.09 -11.88
CA LEU A 40 1.61 -1.83 -11.58
C LEU A 40 2.69 -0.95 -10.95
N ALA A 41 2.86 0.27 -11.45
CA ALA A 41 3.85 1.22 -10.94
C ALA A 41 3.49 1.73 -9.54
N TYR A 42 2.26 2.20 -9.34
CA TYR A 42 1.87 2.96 -8.14
C TYR A 42 1.17 2.14 -7.05
N ASN A 43 0.71 0.93 -7.33
CA ASN A 43 0.19 0.05 -6.27
C ASN A 43 1.35 -0.42 -5.37
N LYS A 44 1.38 0.05 -4.13
CA LYS A 44 2.46 -0.19 -3.15
C LYS A 44 2.53 -1.66 -2.68
N LEU A 45 1.46 -2.42 -2.84
CA LEU A 45 1.43 -3.85 -2.48
C LEU A 45 2.17 -4.72 -3.50
N LEU A 46 2.28 -4.25 -4.74
CA LEU A 46 2.98 -4.97 -5.81
C LEU A 46 4.48 -4.67 -5.77
N THR A 47 5.31 -5.72 -5.64
CA THR A 47 6.77 -5.57 -5.61
C THR A 47 7.45 -6.52 -6.60
N PHE A 48 8.21 -5.97 -7.55
CA PHE A 48 8.98 -6.78 -8.51
C PHE A 48 10.26 -7.37 -7.91
N GLY A 49 10.72 -6.84 -6.77
CA GLY A 49 11.97 -7.26 -6.07
C GLY A 49 13.23 -7.27 -6.93
N VAL A 50 13.25 -6.39 -7.93
CA VAL A 50 14.44 -5.97 -8.68
C VAL A 50 14.71 -4.51 -8.34
N LYS A 51 15.99 -4.12 -8.26
CA LYS A 51 16.39 -2.74 -7.92
C LYS A 51 17.10 -2.03 -9.07
N LYS A 52 18.04 -2.72 -9.73
CA LYS A 52 18.83 -2.15 -10.83
C LYS A 52 18.22 -2.59 -12.15
N ILE A 53 17.60 -1.65 -12.86
CA ILE A 53 16.98 -1.90 -14.16
C ILE A 53 17.67 -0.97 -15.17
N PRO A 54 18.41 -1.51 -16.15
CA PRO A 54 19.17 -0.72 -17.10
C PRO A 54 18.28 0.12 -18.00
N GLU A 55 18.81 1.23 -18.47
CA GLU A 55 18.23 1.99 -19.59
C GLU A 55 18.68 1.37 -20.91
N SER A 56 17.82 1.46 -21.92
CA SER A 56 18.15 1.03 -23.27
C SER A 56 18.81 2.17 -24.03
N ASN A 57 19.90 1.86 -24.72
CA ASN A 57 20.61 2.80 -25.61
C ASN A 57 20.46 2.43 -27.09
N THR A 58 19.82 1.30 -27.39
CA THR A 58 19.65 0.76 -28.75
C THR A 58 18.20 0.41 -29.00
N ASP A 59 17.71 0.68 -30.21
CA ASP A 59 16.34 0.35 -30.58
C ASP A 59 16.21 -1.11 -31.01
N GLY A 60 15.38 -1.86 -30.28
CA GLY A 60 14.86 -3.14 -30.71
C GLY A 60 13.66 -3.01 -31.65
N LYS A 61 13.06 -4.15 -31.99
CA LYS A 61 11.88 -4.21 -32.89
C LYS A 61 10.59 -3.67 -32.26
N GLY A 62 10.58 -3.51 -30.94
CA GLY A 62 9.40 -3.20 -30.14
C GLY A 62 8.96 -4.39 -29.31
N LEU A 63 8.36 -4.10 -28.16
CA LEU A 63 7.84 -5.09 -27.23
C LEU A 63 6.34 -4.86 -27.05
N ASP A 64 5.55 -5.93 -27.16
CA ASP A 64 4.12 -5.90 -26.93
C ASP A 64 3.79 -5.84 -25.43
N TRP A 65 2.66 -5.22 -25.09
CA TRP A 65 2.20 -5.12 -23.70
C TRP A 65 2.00 -6.48 -23.04
N GLU A 66 1.39 -7.45 -23.71
CA GLU A 66 1.10 -8.76 -23.12
C GLU A 66 2.38 -9.53 -22.81
N VAL A 67 3.42 -9.37 -23.65
CA VAL A 67 4.75 -9.95 -23.38
C VAL A 67 5.37 -9.31 -22.13
N PHE A 68 5.34 -7.98 -22.03
CA PHE A 68 5.81 -7.29 -20.81
C PHE A 68 5.02 -7.69 -19.56
N LYS A 69 3.70 -7.86 -19.69
CA LYS A 69 2.81 -8.26 -18.61
C LYS A 69 3.13 -9.65 -18.07
N VAL A 70 3.51 -10.59 -18.94
CA VAL A 70 4.01 -11.91 -18.53
C VAL A 70 5.30 -11.77 -17.72
N LEU A 71 6.26 -10.96 -18.15
CA LEU A 71 7.47 -10.66 -17.37
C LEU A 71 7.12 -10.06 -16.01
N ALA A 72 6.27 -9.03 -15.99
CA ALA A 72 5.83 -8.37 -14.76
C ALA A 72 5.20 -9.37 -13.78
N LYS A 73 4.32 -10.26 -14.27
CA LYS A 73 3.68 -11.31 -13.47
C LYS A 73 4.71 -12.28 -12.87
N LYS A 74 5.65 -12.78 -13.67
CA LYS A 74 6.74 -13.65 -13.18
C LYS A 74 7.58 -12.99 -12.07
N LEU A 75 7.87 -11.70 -12.21
CA LEU A 75 8.62 -10.93 -11.22
C LEU A 75 7.82 -10.71 -9.92
N LEU A 76 6.51 -10.42 -10.04
CA LEU A 76 5.61 -10.25 -8.89
C LEU A 76 5.45 -11.55 -8.10
N ASN A 77 5.27 -12.67 -8.79
CA ASN A 77 5.08 -13.99 -8.21
C ASN A 77 6.36 -14.62 -7.65
N ARG A 78 7.53 -14.02 -7.92
CA ARG A 78 8.85 -14.58 -7.58
C ARG A 78 9.22 -15.83 -8.38
N ASP A 79 8.58 -16.07 -9.52
CA ASP A 79 8.95 -17.13 -10.46
C ASP A 79 10.32 -16.85 -11.12
N LEU A 80 10.68 -15.56 -11.22
CA LEU A 80 12.00 -15.11 -11.65
C LEU A 80 12.68 -14.30 -10.55
N THR A 81 13.88 -14.69 -10.15
CA THR A 81 14.70 -14.00 -9.14
C THR A 81 16.18 -13.96 -9.55
N GLY A 82 16.98 -13.15 -8.85
CA GLY A 82 18.43 -13.10 -9.02
C GLY A 82 18.88 -12.78 -10.45
N HIS A 83 19.87 -13.52 -10.94
CA HIS A 83 20.41 -13.35 -12.30
C HIS A 83 19.39 -13.69 -13.38
N ALA A 84 18.54 -14.70 -13.19
CA ALA A 84 17.51 -15.05 -14.17
C ALA A 84 16.52 -13.89 -14.41
N ALA A 85 16.08 -13.22 -13.34
CA ALA A 85 15.25 -12.01 -13.46
C ALA A 85 15.96 -10.89 -14.21
N ARG A 86 17.25 -10.66 -13.92
CA ARG A 86 18.05 -9.64 -14.61
C ARG A 86 18.18 -9.94 -16.10
N ASP A 87 18.51 -11.17 -16.46
CA ASP A 87 18.79 -11.57 -17.83
C ASP A 87 17.52 -11.53 -18.68
N GLU A 88 16.37 -11.93 -18.11
CA GLU A 88 15.06 -11.80 -18.76
C GLU A 88 14.67 -10.32 -18.97
N ILE A 89 14.91 -9.45 -17.98
CA ILE A 89 14.71 -8.00 -18.10
C ILE A 89 15.55 -7.42 -19.23
N ILE A 90 16.83 -7.81 -19.33
CA ILE A 90 17.73 -7.35 -20.40
C ILE A 90 17.25 -7.85 -21.77
N SER A 91 16.78 -9.09 -21.86
CA SER A 91 16.19 -9.62 -23.10
C SER A 91 14.98 -8.79 -23.55
N HIS A 92 14.06 -8.47 -22.63
CA HIS A 92 12.89 -7.63 -22.94
C HIS A 92 13.28 -6.18 -23.26
N MET A 93 14.30 -5.64 -22.59
CA MET A 93 14.88 -4.34 -22.90
C MET A 93 15.39 -4.29 -24.35
N ASN A 94 16.22 -5.26 -24.74
CA ASN A 94 16.83 -5.32 -26.07
C ASN A 94 15.79 -5.54 -27.19
N GLN A 95 14.66 -6.17 -26.88
CA GLN A 95 13.53 -6.30 -27.82
C GLN A 95 12.73 -5.01 -27.95
N SER A 96 12.58 -4.24 -26.87
CA SER A 96 11.83 -2.98 -26.84
C SER A 96 12.50 -1.90 -27.69
N THR A 97 11.70 -0.95 -28.19
CA THR A 97 12.28 0.34 -28.61
C THR A 97 12.80 1.10 -27.39
N ASN A 98 13.78 1.97 -27.59
CA ASN A 98 14.35 2.82 -26.55
C ASN A 98 13.27 3.62 -25.82
N ASN A 99 12.31 4.16 -26.59
CA ASN A 99 11.22 4.96 -26.03
C ASN A 99 10.24 4.13 -25.19
N GLN A 100 9.80 2.97 -25.69
CA GLN A 100 8.92 2.08 -24.92
C GLN A 100 9.57 1.65 -23.61
N TRP A 101 10.85 1.26 -23.66
CA TRP A 101 11.56 0.82 -22.48
C TRP A 101 11.76 1.95 -21.47
N ASN A 102 12.45 3.02 -21.87
CA ASN A 102 12.93 4.06 -20.95
C ASN A 102 11.81 4.93 -20.36
N PHE A 103 10.70 5.09 -21.08
CA PHE A 103 9.61 6.00 -20.68
C PHE A 103 8.32 5.26 -20.27
N PHE A 104 8.27 3.93 -20.34
CA PHE A 104 7.10 3.18 -19.87
C PHE A 104 7.49 1.90 -19.12
N TYR A 105 8.00 0.87 -19.80
CA TYR A 105 8.23 -0.45 -19.19
C TYR A 105 9.22 -0.44 -18.02
N ARG A 106 10.38 0.20 -18.21
CA ARG A 106 11.37 0.38 -17.14
C ARG A 106 10.78 1.12 -15.95
N ARG A 107 10.03 2.20 -16.23
CA ARG A 107 9.42 3.08 -15.23
C ARG A 107 8.39 2.34 -14.36
N ILE A 108 7.64 1.42 -14.97
CA ILE A 108 6.77 0.49 -14.25
C ILE A 108 7.60 -0.39 -13.30
N LEU A 109 8.65 -1.05 -13.80
CA LEU A 109 9.43 -1.99 -13.00
C LEU A 109 10.22 -1.33 -11.85
N ILE A 110 10.68 -0.08 -12.02
CA ILE A 110 11.29 0.70 -10.92
C ILE A 110 10.25 1.35 -9.99
N LYS A 111 8.96 1.20 -10.30
CA LYS A 111 7.82 1.81 -9.59
C LYS A 111 7.87 3.33 -9.49
N ASP A 112 8.32 3.97 -10.56
CA ASP A 112 8.40 5.42 -10.66
C ASP A 112 8.23 5.86 -12.12
N MET A 113 7.07 6.45 -12.43
CA MET A 113 6.77 6.98 -13.76
C MET A 113 7.50 8.28 -14.10
N ARG A 114 8.20 8.90 -13.13
CA ARG A 114 9.02 10.12 -13.32
C ARG A 114 8.32 11.26 -14.03
N CYS A 115 7.00 11.36 -13.86
CA CYS A 115 6.17 12.39 -14.47
C CYS A 115 5.39 13.19 -13.42
N GLY A 116 5.87 13.23 -12.18
CA GLY A 116 5.25 13.97 -11.07
C GLY A 116 3.79 13.58 -10.78
N LEU A 117 3.49 12.30 -10.91
CA LEU A 117 2.19 11.70 -10.56
C LEU A 117 2.33 10.74 -9.38
N SER A 118 1.20 10.49 -8.71
CA SER A 118 1.04 9.47 -7.69
C SER A 118 -0.34 8.82 -7.82
N GLU A 119 -0.57 7.73 -7.09
CA GLU A 119 -1.86 7.06 -6.99
C GLU A 119 -2.98 8.03 -6.59
N LYS A 120 -2.65 9.04 -5.78
CA LYS A 120 -3.60 10.06 -5.30
C LYS A 120 -4.17 10.87 -6.46
N THR A 121 -3.33 11.35 -7.37
CA THR A 121 -3.79 12.15 -8.52
C THR A 121 -4.69 11.31 -9.42
N ILE A 122 -4.28 10.07 -9.73
CA ILE A 122 -5.03 9.14 -10.57
C ILE A 122 -6.39 8.83 -9.95
N ASN A 123 -6.42 8.44 -8.68
CA ASN A 123 -7.65 8.10 -7.98
C ASN A 123 -8.60 9.29 -7.83
N ASN A 124 -8.07 10.50 -7.62
CA ASN A 124 -8.90 11.71 -7.54
C ASN A 124 -9.62 11.99 -8.86
N VAL A 125 -8.90 11.93 -9.99
CA VAL A 125 -9.50 12.13 -11.32
C VAL A 125 -10.51 11.04 -11.63
N ALA A 126 -10.18 9.77 -11.36
CA ALA A 126 -11.06 8.63 -11.56
C ALA A 126 -12.37 8.76 -10.76
N LYS A 127 -12.29 9.03 -9.45
CA LYS A 127 -13.46 9.21 -8.57
C LYS A 127 -14.34 10.38 -9.01
N ALA A 128 -13.74 11.54 -9.27
CA ALA A 128 -14.46 12.75 -9.67
C ALA A 128 -15.26 12.56 -10.97
N ASN A 129 -14.77 11.69 -11.86
CA ASN A 129 -15.37 11.45 -13.18
C ASN A 129 -16.02 10.06 -13.32
N LYS A 130 -16.20 9.32 -12.21
CA LYS A 130 -16.86 8.01 -12.15
C LYS A 130 -16.17 6.88 -12.96
N TYR A 131 -14.86 6.96 -13.17
CA TYR A 131 -14.04 5.90 -13.78
C TYR A 131 -13.47 4.93 -12.74
N ASN A 132 -14.35 4.24 -12.00
CA ASN A 132 -13.94 3.39 -10.87
C ASN A 132 -13.03 2.20 -11.27
N ASN A 133 -13.07 1.78 -12.53
CA ASN A 133 -12.21 0.75 -13.11
C ASN A 133 -10.72 1.14 -13.18
N TYR A 134 -10.39 2.43 -13.09
CA TYR A 134 -9.01 2.94 -13.08
C TYR A 134 -8.48 3.28 -11.69
N LEU A 135 -9.22 2.91 -10.64
CA LEU A 135 -8.74 3.10 -9.27
C LEU A 135 -7.57 2.17 -8.97
N ILE A 136 -6.50 2.76 -8.45
CA ILE A 136 -5.36 2.04 -7.92
C ILE A 136 -5.65 1.73 -6.45
N PRO A 137 -5.63 0.47 -6.02
CA PRO A 137 -5.83 0.10 -4.63
C PRO A 137 -4.78 0.75 -3.72
N VAL A 138 -5.23 1.31 -2.59
CA VAL A 138 -4.37 1.93 -1.59
C VAL A 138 -4.79 1.44 -0.21
N PHE A 139 -3.84 0.85 0.50
CA PHE A 139 -3.97 0.67 1.94
C PHE A 139 -3.59 1.99 2.64
N ALA A 140 -4.47 2.52 3.47
CA ALA A 140 -4.23 3.74 4.22
C ALA A 140 -4.83 3.63 5.62
N CYS A 141 -4.17 4.25 6.59
CA CYS A 141 -4.66 4.41 7.96
C CYS A 141 -4.48 5.88 8.38
N GLN A 142 -5.09 6.27 9.50
CA GLN A 142 -4.90 7.61 10.06
C GLN A 142 -3.43 7.80 10.48
N LEU A 143 -2.86 8.97 10.19
CA LEU A 143 -1.49 9.35 10.55
C LEU A 143 -1.49 10.67 11.33
N SER A 144 -0.58 10.81 12.28
CA SER A 144 -0.39 12.04 13.06
C SER A 144 0.39 13.10 12.29
N GLN A 145 0.21 14.37 12.67
CA GLN A 145 1.05 15.49 12.24
C GLN A 145 1.94 15.94 13.40
N ASP A 146 3.11 16.50 13.08
CA ASP A 146 3.98 17.12 14.09
C ASP A 146 3.30 18.36 14.69
N CYS A 147 3.19 18.39 16.02
CA CYS A 147 2.55 19.47 16.74
C CYS A 147 3.36 20.78 16.65
N GLU A 148 4.69 20.70 16.51
CA GLU A 148 5.56 21.87 16.40
C GLU A 148 5.27 22.69 15.13
N LEU A 149 4.87 22.01 14.04
CA LEU A 149 4.46 22.63 12.78
C LEU A 149 3.02 23.16 12.81
N HIS A 150 2.25 22.82 13.85
CA HIS A 150 0.81 23.10 13.92
C HIS A 150 0.36 23.66 15.28
N LYS A 151 1.22 24.43 15.97
CA LYS A 151 0.96 25.02 17.30
C LYS A 151 -0.40 25.73 17.42
N LYS A 152 -0.85 26.42 16.36
CA LYS A 152 -2.16 27.10 16.33
C LYS A 152 -3.36 26.14 16.48
N LYS A 153 -3.19 24.84 16.17
CA LYS A 153 -4.22 23.80 16.34
C LYS A 153 -4.25 23.21 17.75
N LEU A 154 -3.25 23.51 18.60
CA LEU A 154 -3.11 23.02 19.98
C LEU A 154 -3.91 23.90 20.97
N ILE A 155 -5.17 24.17 20.64
CA ILE A 155 -6.10 24.92 21.47
C ILE A 155 -7.33 24.05 21.81
N GLY A 156 -7.99 24.38 22.92
CA GLY A 156 -9.19 23.67 23.40
C GLY A 156 -8.89 22.34 24.08
N GLU A 157 -9.95 21.56 24.31
CA GLU A 157 -9.84 20.23 24.93
C GLU A 157 -9.12 19.25 23.99
N LYS A 158 -8.14 18.51 24.51
CA LYS A 158 -7.37 17.50 23.77
C LYS A 158 -7.34 16.19 24.55
N ILE A 159 -7.34 15.08 23.81
CA ILE A 159 -7.05 13.76 24.35
C ILE A 159 -5.53 13.57 24.27
N LEU A 160 -4.89 13.29 25.40
CA LEU A 160 -3.47 12.97 25.47
C LEU A 160 -3.30 11.45 25.59
N GLN A 161 -2.44 10.88 24.75
CA GLN A 161 -2.07 9.47 24.75
C GLN A 161 -0.55 9.36 24.69
N ILE A 162 -0.01 8.29 25.29
CA ILE A 162 1.42 8.01 25.23
C ILE A 162 1.76 7.54 23.82
N LYS A 163 2.75 8.19 23.19
CA LYS A 163 3.30 7.70 21.93
C LYS A 163 4.31 6.59 22.23
N LEU A 164 3.92 5.36 21.93
CA LEU A 164 4.81 4.21 22.01
C LEU A 164 5.81 4.21 20.85
N ASP A 165 6.98 3.61 21.08
CA ASP A 165 8.02 3.41 20.07
C ASP A 165 8.05 1.93 19.68
N GLY A 166 7.27 1.61 18.66
CA GLY A 166 7.00 0.25 18.22
C GLY A 166 6.67 0.21 16.74
N VAL A 167 5.92 -0.81 16.36
CA VAL A 167 5.44 -0.95 14.98
C VAL A 167 3.93 -0.95 14.93
N ARG A 168 3.41 0.04 14.20
CA ARG A 168 1.99 0.18 13.87
C ARG A 168 1.42 -1.12 13.31
N ALA A 169 0.37 -1.62 13.95
CA ALA A 169 -0.36 -2.82 13.59
C ALA A 169 -1.85 -2.51 13.45
N ILE A 170 -2.35 -2.69 12.23
CA ILE A 170 -3.77 -2.63 11.90
C ILE A 170 -4.28 -4.07 11.91
N THR A 171 -5.02 -4.45 12.95
CA THR A 171 -5.55 -5.81 13.11
C THR A 171 -6.99 -5.85 12.64
N VAL A 172 -7.30 -6.73 11.69
CA VAL A 172 -8.66 -6.96 11.19
C VAL A 172 -9.16 -8.28 11.74
N LEU A 173 -10.28 -8.23 12.46
CA LEU A 173 -10.97 -9.42 12.96
C LEU A 173 -12.19 -9.69 12.07
N TYR A 174 -12.34 -10.92 11.60
CA TYR A 174 -13.42 -11.32 10.71
C TYR A 174 -14.46 -12.23 11.41
N PRO A 175 -15.74 -12.17 11.02
CA PRO A 175 -16.79 -13.03 11.60
C PRO A 175 -16.55 -14.53 11.45
N ASN A 176 -15.74 -14.94 10.48
CA ASN A 176 -15.37 -16.34 10.26
C ASN A 176 -14.22 -16.82 11.16
N GLY A 177 -13.75 -15.99 12.12
CA GLY A 177 -12.67 -16.32 13.03
C GLY A 177 -11.26 -16.01 12.48
N ASN A 178 -11.13 -15.53 11.24
CA ASN A 178 -9.85 -15.12 10.70
C ASN A 178 -9.37 -13.82 11.36
N VAL A 179 -8.05 -13.68 11.45
CA VAL A 179 -7.37 -12.51 12.00
C VAL A 179 -6.22 -12.17 11.08
N ASP A 180 -6.18 -10.93 10.59
CA ASP A 180 -5.07 -10.43 9.78
C ASP A 180 -4.46 -9.20 10.45
N ILE A 181 -3.13 -9.17 10.53
CA ILE A 181 -2.38 -8.03 11.08
C ILE A 181 -1.58 -7.38 9.96
N PHE A 182 -1.79 -6.09 9.73
CA PHE A 182 -1.11 -5.32 8.68
C PHE A 182 -0.26 -4.18 9.26
N SER A 183 0.86 -3.89 8.61
CA SER A 183 1.60 -2.64 8.84
C SER A 183 0.80 -1.44 8.32
N ARG A 184 1.23 -0.21 8.69
CA ARG A 184 0.69 1.06 8.15
C ARG A 184 0.65 1.16 6.61
N ASN A 185 1.46 0.34 5.91
CA ASN A 185 1.56 0.35 4.45
C ASN A 185 0.80 -0.84 3.81
N GLY A 186 0.03 -1.61 4.58
CA GLY A 186 -0.77 -2.73 4.08
C GLY A 186 -0.01 -4.04 3.86
N LYS A 187 1.28 -4.11 4.26
CA LYS A 187 1.99 -5.40 4.30
C LYS A 187 1.56 -6.19 5.51
N GLN A 188 1.17 -7.44 5.30
CA GLN A 188 0.83 -8.37 6.38
C GLN A 188 2.06 -8.65 7.27
N LEU A 189 1.82 -8.70 8.57
CA LEU A 189 2.82 -8.96 9.62
C LEU A 189 2.63 -10.39 10.14
N VAL A 190 3.30 -11.34 9.48
CA VAL A 190 3.13 -12.79 9.73
C VAL A 190 3.91 -13.32 10.95
N ASN A 191 4.76 -12.50 11.56
CA ASN A 191 5.66 -12.94 12.65
C ASN A 191 5.10 -12.70 14.06
N PHE A 192 3.78 -12.50 14.17
CA PHE A 192 3.08 -12.22 15.43
C PHE A 192 1.96 -13.24 15.68
N GLU A 193 2.22 -14.51 15.42
CA GLU A 193 1.21 -15.58 15.56
C GLU A 193 0.68 -15.66 16.99
N SER A 194 1.49 -15.41 18.02
CA SER A 194 1.00 -15.39 19.41
C SER A 194 -0.11 -14.37 19.63
N ILE A 195 -0.01 -13.18 19.04
CA ILE A 195 -1.04 -12.13 19.11
C ILE A 195 -2.26 -12.55 18.29
N GLU A 196 -2.03 -13.12 17.10
CA GLU A 196 -3.08 -13.63 16.23
C GLU A 196 -3.90 -14.73 16.92
N ASP A 197 -3.23 -15.66 17.59
CA ASP A 197 -3.84 -16.79 18.30
C ASP A 197 -4.64 -16.33 19.52
N GLU A 198 -4.20 -15.29 20.24
CA GLU A 198 -4.98 -14.66 21.31
C GLU A 198 -6.31 -14.11 20.76
N PHE A 199 -6.30 -13.39 19.64
CA PHE A 199 -7.52 -12.91 19.02
C PHE A 199 -8.41 -14.05 18.50
N LYS A 200 -7.84 -15.10 17.90
CA LYS A 200 -8.62 -16.28 17.46
C LYS A 200 -9.32 -16.95 18.64
N LYS A 201 -8.65 -17.09 19.79
CA LYS A 201 -9.27 -17.63 21.01
C LYS A 201 -10.44 -16.77 21.48
N ILE A 202 -10.29 -15.44 21.45
CA ILE A 202 -11.37 -14.51 21.76
C ILE A 202 -12.55 -14.70 20.81
N LEU A 203 -12.30 -14.74 19.49
CA LEU A 203 -13.35 -14.90 18.47
C LEU A 203 -14.08 -16.25 18.56
N ASN A 204 -13.41 -17.30 19.05
CA ASN A 204 -14.02 -18.59 19.31
C ASN A 204 -14.98 -18.57 20.51
N LEU A 205 -14.75 -17.70 21.50
CA LEU A 205 -15.62 -17.52 22.66
C LEU A 205 -16.74 -16.52 22.37
N ASN A 206 -16.40 -15.43 21.69
CA ASN A 206 -17.28 -14.31 21.39
C ASN A 206 -17.26 -14.02 19.89
N SER A 207 -18.20 -14.63 19.16
CA SER A 207 -18.33 -14.39 17.72
C SER A 207 -18.76 -12.95 17.43
N ILE A 208 -18.07 -12.28 16.53
CA ILE A 208 -18.47 -10.97 16.01
C ILE A 208 -19.40 -11.13 14.80
N THR A 209 -20.40 -10.24 14.66
CA THR A 209 -21.37 -10.28 13.56
C THR A 209 -20.88 -9.54 12.31
N SER A 210 -19.93 -8.63 12.47
CA SER A 210 -19.31 -7.89 11.37
C SER A 210 -17.81 -7.72 11.62
N ALA A 211 -17.04 -7.55 10.54
CA ALA A 211 -15.60 -7.38 10.66
C ALA A 211 -15.25 -6.04 11.30
N ILE A 212 -14.26 -6.06 12.20
CA ILE A 212 -13.79 -4.88 12.92
C ILE A 212 -12.30 -4.66 12.71
N VAL A 213 -11.85 -3.43 12.91
CA VAL A 213 -10.46 -3.02 12.80
C VAL A 213 -10.00 -2.46 14.13
N LEU A 214 -9.00 -3.10 14.72
CA LEU A 214 -8.32 -2.69 15.93
C LEU A 214 -6.97 -2.08 15.54
N ASP A 215 -6.78 -0.81 15.88
CA ASP A 215 -5.58 -0.06 15.54
C ASP A 215 -4.69 0.09 16.78
N GLY A 216 -3.44 -0.36 16.66
CA GLY A 216 -2.51 -0.44 17.78
C GLY A 216 -1.05 -0.37 17.39
N GLU A 217 -0.19 -0.40 18.40
CA GLU A 217 1.27 -0.45 18.27
C GLU A 217 1.78 -1.73 18.91
N ILE A 218 2.53 -2.55 18.15
CA ILE A 218 3.25 -3.68 18.72
C ILE A 218 4.56 -3.17 19.32
N VAL A 219 4.80 -3.51 20.58
CA VAL A 219 5.99 -3.13 21.34
C VAL A 219 6.61 -4.38 21.95
N SER A 220 7.94 -4.45 21.96
CA SER A 220 8.74 -5.48 22.65
C SER A 220 9.74 -4.76 23.56
N LYS A 221 10.42 -5.50 24.46
CA LYS A 221 11.43 -4.92 25.36
C LYS A 221 12.56 -4.19 24.63
N ASN A 222 12.84 -4.57 23.38
CA ASN A 222 13.86 -3.94 22.55
C ASN A 222 13.35 -3.65 21.13
N PHE A 223 13.18 -2.36 20.80
CA PHE A 223 12.72 -1.92 19.48
C PHE A 223 13.61 -2.41 18.32
N GLN A 224 14.93 -2.48 18.52
CA GLN A 224 15.83 -2.98 17.49
C GLN A 224 15.65 -4.49 17.24
N GLU A 225 15.32 -5.26 18.28
CA GLU A 225 14.99 -6.68 18.15
C GLU A 225 13.64 -6.88 17.45
N LEU A 226 12.64 -6.07 17.80
CA LEU A 226 11.34 -6.05 17.12
C LEU A 226 11.51 -5.81 15.61
N MET A 227 12.33 -4.83 15.22
CA MET A 227 12.60 -4.55 13.80
C MET A 227 13.33 -5.70 13.08
N LYS A 228 14.21 -6.44 13.78
CA LYS A 228 14.85 -7.65 13.21
C LYS A 228 13.83 -8.77 12.99
N GLN A 229 12.78 -8.85 13.80
CA GLN A 229 11.77 -9.91 13.72
C GLN A 229 10.77 -9.68 12.59
N ILE A 230 10.25 -8.47 12.42
CA ILE A 230 9.14 -8.15 11.50
C ILE A 230 9.35 -8.63 10.04
N HIS A 231 10.60 -8.77 9.59
CA HIS A 231 10.91 -9.16 8.22
C HIS A 231 11.62 -10.52 8.07
N ARG A 232 11.90 -11.24 9.16
CA ARG A 232 12.56 -12.55 9.09
C ARG A 232 11.54 -13.66 8.86
N LYS A 233 11.75 -14.50 7.84
CA LYS A 233 10.85 -15.63 7.52
C LYS A 233 10.93 -16.81 8.50
N ASN A 234 12.03 -16.95 9.24
CA ASN A 234 12.32 -18.11 10.11
C ASN A 234 12.85 -17.68 11.51
N ALA A 235 12.33 -16.60 12.10
CA ALA A 235 12.76 -16.21 13.44
C ALA A 235 11.91 -16.94 14.50
N LEU A 236 12.57 -17.49 15.53
CA LEU A 236 11.92 -17.82 16.80
C LEU A 236 11.20 -16.56 17.29
N GLN A 237 9.87 -16.64 17.44
CA GLN A 237 9.08 -15.55 17.99
C GLN A 237 9.56 -15.25 19.40
N ASN A 238 9.77 -13.97 19.73
CA ASN A 238 9.78 -13.59 21.12
C ASN A 238 8.34 -13.57 21.62
N HIS A 239 8.03 -14.36 22.64
CA HIS A 239 6.78 -14.30 23.40
C HIS A 239 6.59 -12.96 24.16
N ASP A 240 7.48 -11.97 23.98
CA ASP A 240 7.46 -10.71 24.71
C ASP A 240 6.80 -9.55 23.96
N ALA A 241 6.44 -9.74 22.69
CA ALA A 241 5.74 -8.74 21.91
C ALA A 241 4.30 -8.56 22.42
N LYS A 242 3.92 -7.30 22.68
CA LYS A 242 2.59 -6.92 23.15
C LYS A 242 1.96 -5.92 22.19
N LEU A 243 0.68 -6.10 21.90
CA LEU A 243 -0.10 -5.16 21.12
C LEU A 243 -0.81 -4.17 22.04
N TYR A 244 -0.52 -2.88 21.88
CA TYR A 244 -1.19 -1.79 22.58
C TYR A 244 -2.19 -1.11 21.65
N LEU A 245 -3.48 -1.39 21.86
CA LEU A 245 -4.56 -0.81 21.07
C LEU A 245 -4.87 0.62 21.51
N PHE A 246 -5.21 1.50 20.56
CA PHE A 246 -5.62 2.88 20.84
C PHE A 246 -6.79 3.37 19.98
N ASP A 247 -7.23 2.63 18.96
CA ASP A 247 -8.43 2.96 18.17
C ASP A 247 -9.24 1.71 17.78
N PHE A 248 -10.53 1.93 17.50
CA PHE A 248 -11.50 0.90 17.13
C PHE A 248 -12.38 1.43 16.00
N LEU A 249 -12.46 0.70 14.89
CA LEU A 249 -13.25 1.07 13.73
C LEU A 249 -14.04 -0.15 13.21
N SER A 250 -15.15 0.11 12.51
CA SER A 250 -15.74 -0.94 11.67
C SER A 250 -14.89 -1.14 10.40
N PHE A 251 -14.82 -2.37 9.91
CA PHE A 251 -14.11 -2.65 8.65
C PHE A 251 -14.74 -1.92 7.45
N GLU A 252 -16.07 -1.76 7.47
CA GLU A 252 -16.80 -1.02 6.43
C GLU A 252 -16.33 0.44 6.34
N ASN A 253 -16.27 1.15 7.47
CA ASN A 253 -15.86 2.55 7.50
C ASN A 253 -14.34 2.72 7.26
N PHE A 254 -13.53 1.79 7.77
CA PHE A 254 -12.10 1.73 7.43
C PHE A 254 -11.90 1.61 5.91
N SER A 255 -12.65 0.73 5.24
CA SER A 255 -12.61 0.53 3.79
C SER A 255 -13.08 1.76 3.00
N LYS A 256 -13.99 2.55 3.56
CA LYS A 256 -14.41 3.85 2.99
C LYS A 256 -13.39 4.97 3.24
N GLY A 257 -12.48 4.77 4.19
CA GLY A 257 -11.44 5.72 4.58
C GLY A 257 -11.91 6.82 5.53
N GLU A 258 -13.09 6.66 6.15
CA GLU A 258 -13.66 7.64 7.07
C GLU A 258 -14.56 6.93 8.10
N GLU A 259 -14.34 7.22 9.38
CA GLU A 259 -15.21 6.84 10.48
C GLU A 259 -15.84 8.11 11.07
N LYS A 260 -17.18 8.16 11.10
CA LYS A 260 -17.95 9.39 11.40
C LYS A 260 -18.16 9.62 12.88
N ILE A 261 -17.98 8.59 13.71
CA ILE A 261 -18.06 8.72 15.16
C ILE A 261 -16.81 9.39 15.74
N SER A 262 -17.00 10.14 16.83
CA SER A 262 -15.92 10.90 17.48
C SER A 262 -14.82 10.00 18.05
N GLN A 263 -13.61 10.55 18.20
CA GLN A 263 -12.50 9.85 18.86
C GLN A 263 -12.88 9.36 20.27
N LYS A 264 -13.64 10.16 21.04
CA LYS A 264 -14.11 9.78 22.38
C LYS A 264 -14.97 8.51 22.32
N GLN A 265 -15.87 8.43 21.34
CA GLN A 265 -16.72 7.25 21.15
C GLN A 265 -15.90 6.03 20.71
N ARG A 266 -14.93 6.18 19.81
CA ARG A 266 -14.07 5.05 19.39
C ARG A 266 -13.23 4.50 20.53
N ILE A 267 -12.69 5.37 21.38
CA ILE A 267 -11.97 4.95 22.60
C ILE A 267 -12.91 4.24 23.56
N LEU A 268 -14.16 4.71 23.72
CA LEU A 268 -15.15 4.02 24.55
C LEU A 268 -15.49 2.64 23.97
N ASN A 269 -15.72 2.53 22.66
CA ASN A 269 -15.96 1.25 21.99
C ASN A 269 -14.79 0.28 22.20
N LEU A 270 -13.55 0.77 22.10
CA LEU A 270 -12.36 -0.05 22.36
C LEU A 270 -12.31 -0.56 23.81
N LYS A 271 -12.65 0.30 24.78
CA LYS A 271 -12.72 -0.10 26.19
C LYS A 271 -13.79 -1.16 26.44
N ASN A 272 -14.99 -0.94 25.93
CA ASN A 272 -16.07 -1.93 26.06
C ASN A 272 -15.68 -3.26 25.41
N TRP A 273 -15.07 -3.21 24.21
CA TRP A 273 -14.57 -4.40 23.55
C TRP A 273 -13.52 -5.12 24.39
N TYR A 274 -12.61 -4.38 25.05
CA TYR A 274 -11.63 -4.97 25.96
C TYR A 274 -12.33 -5.65 27.16
N GLU A 275 -13.22 -4.95 27.86
CA GLU A 275 -13.94 -5.46 29.04
C GLU A 275 -14.82 -6.69 28.76
N GLU A 276 -15.35 -6.81 27.54
CA GLU A 276 -16.18 -7.95 27.12
C GLU A 276 -15.36 -9.19 26.70
N ASN A 277 -14.06 -9.02 26.38
CA ASN A 277 -13.27 -10.04 25.69
C ASN A 277 -11.93 -10.41 26.36
N LEU A 278 -11.44 -9.59 27.30
CA LEU A 278 -10.14 -9.74 27.98
C LEU A 278 -10.28 -9.54 29.50
#